data_AF-A0A3D2SSS8-F1
#
_entry.id   AF-A0A3D2SSS8-F1
#
_cell.length_a   1.000
_cell.length_b   1.000
_cell.length_c   1.000
_cell.angle_alpha   90.00
_cell.angle_beta   90.00
_cell.angle_gamma   90.00
#
_symmetry.space_group_name_H-M   'P 1'
#
loop_
_entity.id
_entity.type
_entity.pdbx_description
1 polymer ?
#
loop_
_entity_poly.entity_id
_entity_poly.type
_entity_poly.pdbx_seq_one_letter_code
_entity_poly.pdbx_strand_id
1 'polypeptide(L)'
;MTEAMDMVRESLGEDAIIVSTHEEKGKGVRVTAALEPDNGPGFEIGGSAEDQWLQYDEEVDDEDAVAEEITDVLLRHAVPAETIDMIASTALGLGVTTPRIAMMAALEHLYNFEPIPQKGKAKPIMVVGTPGAGKTLAIA
;
A
#
# COMPACT_ATOMS: atom_id res chain seq x y z
N MET A 1 -54.26 1.16 0.06
CA MET A 1 -53.03 0.52 0.58
C MET A 1 -52.64 -0.71 -0.24
N THR A 2 -53.49 -1.72 -0.41
CA THR A 2 -53.16 -2.96 -1.17
C THR A 2 -52.60 -2.68 -2.56
N GLU A 3 -53.29 -1.84 -3.35
CA GLU A 3 -52.84 -1.46 -4.70
C GLU A 3 -51.46 -0.76 -4.70
N ALA A 4 -51.14 0.03 -3.67
CA ALA A 4 -49.84 0.67 -3.54
C ALA A 4 -48.72 -0.31 -3.19
N MET A 5 -49.03 -1.38 -2.45
CA MET A 5 -48.07 -2.44 -2.14
C MET A 5 -47.85 -3.38 -3.33
N ASP A 6 -48.89 -3.63 -4.14
CA ASP A 6 -48.76 -4.43 -5.37
C ASP A 6 -47.88 -3.71 -6.41
N MET A 7 -48.04 -2.40 -6.56
CA MET A 7 -47.16 -1.59 -7.43
C MET A 7 -45.69 -1.58 -6.96
N VAL A 8 -45.44 -1.58 -5.65
CA VAL A 8 -44.06 -1.68 -5.11
C VAL A 8 -43.46 -3.04 -5.44
N ARG A 9 -44.23 -4.13 -5.29
CA ARG A 9 -43.76 -5.48 -5.62
C ARG A 9 -43.53 -5.69 -7.12
N GLU A 10 -44.37 -5.11 -7.97
CA GLU A 10 -44.18 -5.19 -9.43
C GLU A 10 -42.94 -4.43 -9.89
N SER A 11 -42.60 -3.32 -9.24
CA SER A 11 -41.48 -2.44 -9.66
C SER A 11 -40.14 -2.75 -9.00
N LEU A 12 -40.13 -3.18 -7.73
CA LEU A 12 -38.92 -3.41 -6.94
C LEU A 12 -38.72 -4.88 -6.53
N GLY A 13 -39.66 -5.77 -6.87
CA GLY A 13 -39.60 -7.19 -6.53
C GLY A 13 -40.26 -7.53 -5.19
N GLU A 14 -40.42 -8.83 -4.92
CA GLU A 14 -41.07 -9.31 -3.69
C GLU A 14 -40.28 -8.98 -2.41
N ASP A 15 -38.97 -8.75 -2.54
CA ASP A 15 -38.03 -8.51 -1.44
C ASP A 15 -37.88 -7.02 -1.05
N ALA A 16 -38.70 -6.12 -1.60
CA ALA A 16 -38.63 -4.70 -1.29
C ALA A 16 -39.01 -4.40 0.19
N ILE A 17 -38.15 -3.66 0.89
CA ILE A 17 -38.36 -3.25 2.28
C ILE A 17 -39.04 -1.88 2.31
N ILE A 18 -40.16 -1.77 3.02
CA ILE A 18 -40.91 -0.50 3.15
C ILE A 18 -40.29 0.38 4.24
N VAL A 19 -39.74 1.52 3.85
CA VAL A 19 -39.08 2.50 4.73
C VAL A 19 -40.08 3.45 5.38
N SER A 20 -41.08 3.91 4.62
CA SER A 20 -42.14 4.77 5.18
C SER A 20 -43.45 4.70 4.39
N THR A 21 -44.56 4.92 5.08
CA THR A 21 -45.89 5.02 4.46
C THR A 21 -46.60 6.27 4.98
N HIS A 22 -47.09 7.12 4.08
CA HIS A 22 -47.84 8.33 4.40
C HIS A 22 -49.20 8.32 3.69
N GLU A 23 -50.28 8.47 4.46
CA GLU A 23 -51.62 8.72 3.92
C GLU A 23 -51.82 10.23 3.77
N GLU A 24 -52.14 10.69 2.56
CA GLU A 24 -52.45 12.11 2.35
C GLU A 24 -53.94 12.37 2.57
N LYS A 25 -54.31 13.62 2.90
CA LYS A 25 -55.71 14.04 3.11
C LYS A 25 -56.50 13.93 1.79
N GLY A 26 -56.97 12.72 1.51
CA GLY A 26 -57.59 12.24 0.27
C GLY A 26 -57.57 10.70 0.23
N LYS A 27 -57.85 10.09 -0.93
CA LYS A 27 -57.75 8.62 -1.12
C LYS A 27 -56.34 8.13 -1.54
N GLY A 28 -55.33 8.99 -1.44
CA GLY A 28 -53.96 8.69 -1.91
C GLY A 28 -53.04 8.19 -0.81
N VAL A 29 -52.18 7.24 -1.14
CA VAL A 29 -51.14 6.69 -0.24
C VAL A 29 -49.78 6.84 -0.92
N ARG A 30 -48.79 7.39 -0.20
CA ARG A 30 -47.39 7.47 -0.63
C ARG A 30 -46.58 6.44 0.15
N VAL A 31 -45.88 5.57 -0.57
CA VAL A 31 -45.01 4.53 0.00
C VAL A 31 -43.58 4.80 -0.46
N THR A 32 -42.62 4.74 0.47
CA THR A 32 -41.18 4.77 0.17
C THR A 32 -40.61 3.41 0.51
N ALA A 33 -40.05 2.72 -0.48
CA ALA A 33 -39.45 1.41 -0.34
C ALA A 33 -38.00 1.45 -0.84
N ALA A 34 -37.17 0.53 -0.36
CA ALA A 34 -35.79 0.35 -0.77
C ALA A 34 -35.46 -1.15 -0.92
N LEU A 35 -34.48 -1.46 -1.76
CA LEU A 35 -33.83 -2.77 -1.82
C LEU A 35 -32.53 -2.66 -1.03
N GLU A 36 -32.32 -3.58 -0.09
CA GLU A 36 -31.03 -3.76 0.56
C GLU A 36 -30.22 -4.71 -0.33
N PRO A 37 -29.09 -4.30 -0.92
CA PRO A 37 -28.23 -5.23 -1.63
C PRO A 37 -27.69 -6.23 -0.61
N ASP A 38 -27.88 -7.53 -0.87
CA ASP A 38 -27.28 -8.60 -0.08
C ASP A 38 -25.76 -8.40 -0.09
N ASN A 39 -25.22 -7.83 0.98
CA ASN A 39 -23.77 -7.64 1.15
C ASN A 39 -23.11 -8.94 1.66
N GLY A 40 -23.62 -10.09 1.22
CA GLY A 40 -22.92 -11.36 1.26
C GLY A 40 -22.04 -11.51 0.01
N PRO A 41 -21.12 -12.48 -0.05
CA PRO A 41 -20.35 -12.75 -1.26
C PRO A 41 -21.30 -13.27 -2.35
N GLY A 42 -21.92 -12.34 -3.06
CA GLY A 42 -22.80 -12.59 -4.19
C GLY A 42 -21.95 -13.01 -5.38
N PHE A 43 -21.82 -14.31 -5.57
CA PHE A 43 -21.39 -14.87 -6.86
C PHE A 43 -22.53 -14.63 -7.86
N GLU A 44 -22.54 -13.47 -8.50
CA GLU A 44 -23.45 -13.20 -9.62
C GLU A 44 -23.05 -14.06 -10.82
N ILE A 45 -23.81 -15.15 -11.04
CA ILE A 45 -23.78 -15.94 -12.27
C ILE A 45 -24.47 -15.11 -13.36
N GLY A 46 -23.74 -14.15 -13.92
CA GLY A 46 -24.27 -13.26 -14.96
C GLY A 46 -23.25 -12.37 -15.65
N GLY A 47 -22.06 -12.16 -15.08
CA GLY A 47 -20.95 -11.47 -15.74
C GLY A 47 -20.30 -12.37 -16.79
N SER A 48 -20.12 -11.84 -18.01
CA SER A 48 -19.30 -12.47 -19.05
C SER A 48 -17.94 -12.87 -18.49
N ALA A 49 -17.52 -14.11 -18.75
CA ALA A 49 -16.27 -14.72 -18.29
C ALA A 49 -14.98 -14.00 -18.76
N GLU A 50 -15.09 -12.84 -19.41
CA GLU A 50 -13.99 -11.98 -19.83
C GLU A 50 -13.65 -10.91 -18.78
N ASP A 51 -14.59 -10.50 -17.92
CA ASP A 51 -14.34 -9.50 -16.87
C ASP A 51 -13.80 -10.09 -15.55
N GLN A 52 -13.81 -11.42 -15.40
CA GLN A 52 -13.26 -12.11 -14.22
C GLN A 52 -11.73 -12.31 -14.28
N TRP A 53 -11.06 -11.96 -15.38
CA TRP A 53 -9.60 -12.12 -15.51
C TRP A 53 -8.79 -10.96 -14.91
N LEU A 54 -9.44 -9.92 -14.39
CA LEU A 54 -8.78 -8.73 -13.81
C LEU A 54 -8.95 -8.60 -12.31
N GLN A 55 -9.60 -9.55 -11.65
CA GLN A 55 -9.48 -9.71 -10.20
C GLN A 55 -8.18 -10.47 -9.94
N TYR A 56 -7.04 -9.81 -10.22
CA TYR A 56 -5.83 -10.15 -9.50
C TYR A 56 -6.19 -10.01 -8.03
N ASP A 57 -6.14 -11.11 -7.28
CA ASP A 57 -6.06 -11.06 -5.83
C ASP A 57 -5.04 -9.98 -5.51
N GLU A 58 -5.50 -8.86 -4.95
CA GLU A 58 -4.67 -7.76 -4.49
C GLU A 58 -4.01 -8.16 -3.16
N GLU A 59 -3.54 -9.41 -3.06
CA GLU A 59 -2.53 -9.82 -2.11
C GLU A 59 -1.20 -9.30 -2.66
N VAL A 60 -1.00 -7.99 -2.60
CA VAL A 60 0.34 -7.42 -2.71
C VAL A 60 1.12 -8.06 -1.58
N ASP A 61 2.09 -8.91 -1.92
CA ASP A 61 2.95 -9.53 -0.92
C ASP A 61 3.56 -8.38 -0.08
N ASP A 62 3.38 -8.43 1.24
CA ASP A 62 3.88 -7.38 2.15
C ASP A 62 5.39 -7.13 1.91
N GLU A 63 6.12 -8.16 1.46
CA GLU A 63 7.52 -8.06 1.06
C GLU A 63 7.74 -7.20 -0.19
N ASP A 64 6.92 -7.37 -1.23
CA ASP A 64 7.00 -6.59 -2.47
C ASP A 64 6.64 -5.12 -2.20
N ALA A 65 5.63 -4.85 -1.37
CA ALA A 65 5.27 -3.49 -0.95
C ALA A 65 6.43 -2.78 -0.21
N VAL A 66 7.17 -3.52 0.62
CA VAL A 66 8.35 -2.99 1.33
C VAL A 66 9.47 -2.62 0.36
N ALA A 67 9.78 -3.50 -0.60
CA ALA A 67 10.84 -3.25 -1.57
C ALA A 67 10.52 -2.07 -2.48
N GLU A 68 9.27 -1.92 -2.91
CA GLU A 68 8.82 -0.80 -3.73
C GLU A 68 8.96 0.53 -2.98
N GLU A 69 8.49 0.61 -1.72
CA GLU A 69 8.58 1.85 -0.93
C GLU A 69 10.05 2.27 -0.70
N ILE A 70 10.93 1.32 -0.36
CA ILE A 70 12.36 1.59 -0.18
C ILE A 70 12.98 2.08 -1.49
N THR A 71 12.68 1.41 -2.61
CA THR A 71 13.20 1.76 -3.93
C THR A 71 12.79 3.16 -4.35
N ASP A 72 11.52 3.52 -4.19
CA ASP A 72 10.97 4.83 -4.51
C ASP A 72 11.63 5.95 -3.68
N VAL A 73 11.85 5.72 -2.38
CA VAL A 73 12.60 6.66 -1.53
C VAL A 73 14.05 6.85 -2.03
N LEU A 74 14.76 5.77 -2.31
CA LEU A 74 16.17 5.86 -2.75
C LEU A 74 16.31 6.55 -4.12
N LEU A 75 15.36 6.32 -5.04
CA LEU A 75 15.30 7.02 -6.32
C LEU A 75 15.12 8.54 -6.13
N ARG A 76 14.23 8.96 -5.22
CA ARG A 76 14.06 10.39 -4.88
C ARG A 76 15.33 11.04 -4.34
N HIS A 77 16.17 10.26 -3.66
CA HIS A 77 17.46 10.71 -3.16
C HIS A 77 18.61 10.59 -4.17
N ALA A 78 18.31 10.27 -5.44
CA ALA A 78 19.27 10.12 -6.53
C ALA A 78 20.40 9.13 -6.20
N VAL A 79 20.07 8.08 -5.46
CA VAL A 79 21.01 6.99 -5.16
C VAL A 79 21.31 6.22 -6.46
N PRO A 80 22.57 5.85 -6.74
CA PRO A 80 22.90 5.05 -7.92
C PRO A 80 22.15 3.72 -7.94
N ALA A 81 21.69 3.28 -9.12
CA ALA A 81 20.87 2.07 -9.28
C ALA A 81 21.49 0.83 -8.61
N GLU A 82 22.80 0.60 -8.78
CA GLU A 82 23.51 -0.53 -8.16
C GLU A 82 23.39 -0.53 -6.62
N THR A 83 23.41 0.66 -6.01
CA THR A 83 23.26 0.81 -4.56
C THR A 83 21.81 0.61 -4.13
N ILE A 84 20.85 0.99 -4.96
CA ILE A 84 19.41 0.76 -4.71
C ILE A 84 19.14 -0.74 -4.67
N ASP A 85 19.57 -1.46 -5.71
CA ASP A 85 19.37 -2.91 -5.82
C ASP A 85 20.01 -3.65 -4.63
N MET A 86 21.21 -3.23 -4.23
CA MET A 86 21.91 -3.77 -3.07
C MET A 86 21.14 -3.57 -1.77
N ILE A 87 20.62 -2.36 -1.52
CA ILE A 87 19.87 -2.04 -0.30
C ILE A 87 18.51 -2.77 -0.30
N ALA A 88 17.76 -2.73 -1.40
CA ALA A 88 16.44 -3.34 -1.52
C ALA A 88 16.52 -4.87 -1.37
N SER A 89 17.47 -5.53 -2.03
CA SER A 89 17.69 -6.97 -1.90
C SER A 89 18.08 -7.38 -0.48
N THR A 90 18.90 -6.58 0.20
CA THR A 90 19.26 -6.82 1.60
C THR A 90 18.05 -6.66 2.52
N ALA A 91 17.21 -5.64 2.28
CA ALA A 91 15.99 -5.41 3.07
C ALA A 91 14.99 -6.57 2.94
N LEU A 92 14.76 -7.07 1.73
CA LEU A 92 13.91 -8.24 1.47
C LEU A 92 14.43 -9.50 2.18
N GLY A 93 15.74 -9.76 2.10
CA GLY A 93 16.36 -10.93 2.74
C GLY A 93 16.26 -10.96 4.28
N LEU A 94 15.91 -9.84 4.92
CA LEU A 94 15.73 -9.75 6.37
C LEU A 94 14.32 -10.13 6.83
N GLY A 95 13.34 -10.26 5.92
CA GLY A 95 11.97 -10.68 6.25
C GLY A 95 11.22 -9.70 7.16
N VAL A 96 11.51 -8.40 7.06
CA VAL A 96 10.90 -7.35 7.88
C VAL A 96 9.83 -6.64 7.07
N THR A 97 8.57 -6.71 7.51
CA THR A 97 7.40 -6.16 6.80
C THR A 97 7.21 -4.65 6.96
N THR A 98 8.02 -4.00 7.81
CA THR A 98 7.96 -2.55 8.00
C THR A 98 9.08 -1.86 7.21
N PRO A 99 8.78 -1.04 6.18
CA PRO A 99 9.79 -0.46 5.28
C PRO A 99 10.91 0.30 6.00
N ARG A 100 10.52 1.11 7.00
CA ARG A 100 11.47 1.86 7.83
C ARG A 100 12.45 0.96 8.57
N ILE A 101 11.96 -0.13 9.18
CA ILE A 101 12.79 -1.04 9.97
C ILE A 101 13.66 -1.88 9.05
N ALA A 102 13.10 -2.37 7.94
CA ALA A 102 13.82 -3.12 6.92
C ALA A 102 14.98 -2.29 6.36
N MET A 103 14.74 -1.01 6.05
CA MET A 103 15.79 -0.09 5.57
C MET A 103 16.87 0.15 6.62
N MET A 104 16.52 0.38 7.89
CA MET A 104 17.51 0.55 8.96
C MET A 104 18.39 -0.70 9.10
N ALA A 105 17.76 -1.87 9.16
CA ALA A 105 18.47 -3.13 9.30
C ALA A 105 19.34 -3.46 8.08
N ALA A 106 18.88 -3.14 6.86
CA ALA A 106 19.69 -3.28 5.65
C ALA A 106 20.93 -2.37 5.68
N LEU A 107 20.78 -1.10 6.10
CA LEU A 107 21.91 -0.18 6.23
C LEU A 107 22.90 -0.62 7.30
N GLU A 108 22.43 -1.09 8.45
CA GLU A 108 23.28 -1.67 9.50
C GLU A 108 24.04 -2.90 9.01
N HIS A 109 23.40 -3.74 8.20
CA HIS A 109 24.02 -4.93 7.63
C HIS A 109 25.09 -4.58 6.58
N LEU A 110 24.81 -3.61 5.71
CA LEU A 110 25.71 -3.23 4.61
C LEU A 110 26.89 -2.35 5.06
N TYR A 111 26.67 -1.46 6.03
CA TYR A 111 27.63 -0.43 6.39
C TYR A 111 28.22 -0.62 7.78
N ASN A 112 29.02 -1.67 7.93
CA ASN A 112 29.79 -1.90 9.15
C ASN A 112 31.22 -1.34 9.01
N PHE A 113 31.55 -0.31 9.78
CA PHE A 113 32.84 0.38 9.70
C PHE A 113 33.77 -0.01 10.83
N GLU A 114 35.05 -0.23 10.49
CA GLU A 114 36.09 -0.43 11.50
C GLU A 114 36.32 0.88 12.29
N PRO A 115 36.37 0.84 13.63
CA PRO A 115 36.63 2.02 14.43
C PRO A 115 37.97 2.68 14.09
N ILE A 116 37.99 4.01 14.20
CA ILE A 116 39.20 4.79 13.97
C ILE A 116 40.26 4.38 15.02
N PRO A 117 41.53 4.20 14.63
CA PRO A 117 42.59 3.84 15.56
C PRO A 117 42.74 4.92 16.64
N GLN A 118 42.39 4.58 17.88
CA GLN A 118 42.42 5.54 19.00
C GLN A 118 43.81 5.79 19.56
N LYS A 119 44.77 4.88 19.30
CA LYS A 119 46.17 5.04 19.67
C LYS A 119 46.98 5.35 18.41
N GLY A 120 48.01 6.18 18.56
CA GLY A 120 48.92 6.51 17.47
C GLY A 120 49.44 5.23 16.81
N LYS A 121 49.15 5.05 15.52
CA LYS A 121 49.74 3.94 14.75
C LYS A 121 51.23 4.20 14.60
N ALA A 122 52.04 3.14 14.65
CA ALA A 122 53.47 3.21 14.36
C ALA A 122 53.80 3.66 12.92
N LYS A 123 52.80 3.71 12.03
CA LYS A 123 52.93 4.08 10.62
C LYS A 123 52.18 5.39 10.34
N PRO A 124 52.75 6.28 9.50
CA PRO A 124 52.08 7.51 9.08
C PRO A 124 50.80 7.20 8.29
N ILE A 125 49.80 8.09 8.41
CA ILE A 125 48.52 8.02 7.69
C ILE A 125 48.55 9.07 6.57
N MET A 126 48.17 8.68 5.36
CA MET A 126 48.06 9.57 4.19
C MET A 126 46.59 9.70 3.78
N VAL A 127 46.11 10.94 3.64
CA VAL A 127 44.73 11.24 3.19
C VAL A 127 44.75 11.64 1.72
N VAL A 128 43.99 10.92 0.89
CA VAL A 128 43.97 11.05 -0.58
C VAL A 128 42.54 11.14 -1.11
N GLY A 129 42.37 11.75 -2.29
CA GLY A 129 41.08 12.05 -2.89
C GLY A 129 41.16 13.19 -3.90
N THR A 130 40.08 13.43 -4.65
CA THR A 130 40.02 14.44 -5.72
C THR A 130 40.27 15.88 -5.21
N PRO A 131 40.70 16.81 -6.08
CA PRO A 131 40.82 18.23 -5.73
C PRO A 131 39.48 18.79 -5.23
N GLY A 132 39.48 19.59 -4.17
CA GLY A 132 38.25 20.18 -3.61
C GLY A 132 37.45 19.30 -2.64
N ALA A 133 37.78 18.01 -2.48
CA ALA A 133 37.05 17.08 -1.59
C ALA A 133 37.23 17.33 -0.07
N GLY A 134 37.80 18.47 0.35
CA GLY A 134 37.90 18.83 1.77
C GLY A 134 39.01 18.13 2.57
N LYS A 135 39.97 17.45 1.93
CA LYS A 135 41.08 16.73 2.61
C LYS A 135 41.79 17.54 3.69
N THR A 136 42.11 18.82 3.41
CA THR A 136 42.80 19.72 4.35
C THR A 136 41.91 20.09 5.54
N LEU A 137 40.60 20.26 5.32
CA LEU A 137 39.65 20.57 6.40
C LEU A 137 39.38 19.35 7.28
N ALA A 138 39.37 18.15 6.71
CA ALA A 138 39.11 16.92 7.46
C ALA A 138 40.23 16.55 8.46
N ILE A 139 41.46 17.09 8.27
CA ILE A 139 42.63 16.77 9.11
C ILE A 139 43.04 17.91 10.06
N ALA A 140 42.56 19.13 9.83
CA ALA A 140 42.94 20.33 10.59
C ALA A 140 42.10 20.46 11.87
#